data_AF-A0A317GZL4-F1
#
_entry.id   AF-A0A317GZL4-F1
#
_cell.length_a   1.000
_cell.length_b   1.000
_cell.length_c   1.000
_cell.angle_alpha   90.00
_cell.angle_beta   90.00
_cell.angle_gamma   90.00
#
_symmetry.space_group_name_H-M   'P 1'
#
loop_
_entity.id
_entity.type
_entity.pdbx_description
1 polymer ?
#
loop_
_entity_poly.entity_id
_entity_poly.type
_entity_poly.pdbx_seq_one_letter_code
_entity_poly.pdbx_strand_id
1 'polypeptide(L)'
;MRGLAGLLVLVGVIFGPVYLLTWERVSGLDGPSFELSERGQRWTLVDGTILHFAKGQAYRPLDLELDPKMNRIGFRLTFEAGTAANNAAPGADRYEVTLMQGDQSIFRHSLELHAKANDAATLDGGGLEVFFPGTYTFILEGPEAPRAPITRVRLLVREQVQAPTMAVVWVGLAGLVVGLAMLIEPYLPRSRHRA
;
A
#
# COMPACT_ATOMS: atom_id res chain seq x y z
N MET A 1 -2.06 20.71 -34.72
CA MET A 1 -1.17 20.59 -33.54
C MET A 1 -1.93 20.37 -32.25
N ARG A 2 -2.95 21.18 -31.90
CA ARG A 2 -3.74 21.01 -30.66
C ARG A 2 -4.38 19.62 -30.48
N GLY A 3 -4.91 19.02 -31.56
CA GLY A 3 -5.50 17.67 -31.50
C GLY A 3 -4.48 16.56 -31.19
N LEU A 4 -3.28 16.65 -31.76
CA LEU A 4 -2.18 15.70 -31.47
C LEU A 4 -1.71 15.83 -30.01
N ALA A 5 -1.56 17.07 -29.53
CA ALA A 5 -1.14 17.33 -28.15
C ALA A 5 -2.19 16.81 -27.14
N GLY A 6 -3.48 17.02 -27.41
CA GLY A 6 -4.56 16.47 -26.58
C GLY A 6 -4.58 14.94 -26.58
N LEU A 7 -4.34 14.30 -27.74
CA LEU A 7 -4.23 12.84 -27.84
C LEU A 7 -3.04 12.31 -27.02
N LEU A 8 -1.88 12.95 -27.10
CA LEU A 8 -0.69 12.57 -26.33
C LEU A 8 -0.91 12.70 -24.82
N VAL A 9 -1.61 13.74 -24.37
CA VAL A 9 -1.98 13.88 -22.96
C VAL A 9 -2.92 12.75 -22.55
N LEU A 10 -3.98 12.47 -23.33
CA LEU A 10 -4.94 11.42 -23.00
C LEU A 10 -4.26 10.04 -22.92
N VAL A 11 -3.49 9.68 -23.95
CA VAL A 11 -2.73 8.41 -24.00
C VAL A 11 -1.72 8.37 -22.85
N GLY A 12 -1.04 9.48 -22.58
CA GLY A 12 -0.06 9.57 -21.50
C GLY A 12 -0.66 9.39 -20.11
N VAL A 13 -1.84 9.96 -19.85
CA VAL A 13 -2.59 9.75 -18.61
C VAL A 13 -3.00 8.27 -18.47
N ILE A 14 -3.53 7.68 -19.54
CA ILE A 14 -4.03 6.29 -19.54
C ILE A 14 -2.89 5.31 -19.29
N PHE A 15 -1.81 5.37 -20.08
CA PHE A 15 -0.72 4.40 -20.02
C PHE A 15 0.34 4.71 -18.96
N GLY A 16 0.35 5.92 -18.40
CA GLY A 16 1.22 6.29 -17.28
C GLY A 16 0.48 6.15 -15.93
N PRO A 17 -0.04 7.25 -15.35
CA PRO A 17 -0.63 7.24 -14.02
C PRO A 17 -1.79 6.27 -13.83
N VAL A 18 -2.74 6.22 -14.79
CA VAL A 18 -3.93 5.37 -14.64
C VAL A 18 -3.54 3.90 -14.69
N TYR A 19 -2.76 3.49 -15.69
CA TYR A 19 -2.24 2.13 -15.79
C TYR A 19 -1.50 1.71 -14.52
N LEU A 20 -0.60 2.56 -14.01
CA LEU A 20 0.14 2.27 -12.77
C LEU A 20 -0.82 2.05 -11.58
N LEU A 21 -1.73 3.00 -11.34
CA LEU A 21 -2.69 2.93 -10.24
C LEU A 21 -3.65 1.75 -10.35
N THR A 22 -4.09 1.41 -11.56
CA THR A 22 -4.97 0.25 -11.77
C THR A 22 -4.24 -1.05 -11.45
N TRP A 23 -2.99 -1.20 -11.87
CA TRP A 23 -2.20 -2.39 -11.55
C TRP A 23 -1.91 -2.50 -10.06
N GLU A 24 -1.55 -1.41 -9.39
CA GLU A 24 -1.33 -1.42 -7.94
C GLU A 24 -2.60 -1.77 -7.16
N ARG A 25 -3.77 -1.23 -7.55
CA ARG A 25 -5.02 -1.44 -6.78
C ARG A 25 -5.80 -2.69 -7.14
N VAL A 26 -5.75 -3.15 -8.38
CA VAL A 26 -6.67 -4.20 -8.88
C VAL A 26 -5.95 -5.53 -9.07
N SER A 27 -4.64 -5.56 -9.27
CA SER A 27 -3.94 -6.80 -9.64
C SER A 27 -3.91 -7.85 -8.54
N GLY A 28 -4.03 -9.13 -8.91
CA GLY A 28 -4.01 -10.27 -7.99
C GLY A 28 -5.39 -10.79 -7.64
N LEU A 29 -5.41 -12.04 -7.17
CA LEU A 29 -6.59 -12.76 -6.71
C LEU A 29 -6.70 -12.64 -5.19
N ASP A 30 -7.91 -12.46 -4.70
CA ASP A 30 -8.16 -12.41 -3.26
C ASP A 30 -8.00 -13.81 -2.66
N GLY A 31 -7.08 -13.93 -1.70
CA GLY A 31 -6.80 -15.15 -0.97
C GLY A 31 -7.38 -15.10 0.44
N PRO A 32 -6.70 -15.68 1.45
CA PRO A 32 -7.21 -15.73 2.80
C PRO A 32 -7.28 -14.35 3.44
N SER A 33 -8.28 -14.14 4.30
CA SER A 33 -8.45 -12.91 5.06
C SER A 33 -8.50 -13.18 6.56
N PHE A 34 -7.87 -12.32 7.34
CA PHE A 34 -7.71 -12.46 8.78
C PHE A 34 -8.16 -11.18 9.49
N GLU A 35 -8.86 -11.35 10.60
CA GLU A 35 -9.18 -10.24 11.50
C GLU A 35 -8.12 -10.14 12.59
N LEU A 36 -7.65 -8.91 12.82
CA LEU A 36 -6.65 -8.58 13.80
C LEU A 36 -7.22 -7.58 14.82
N SER A 37 -6.87 -7.79 16.08
CA SER A 37 -7.16 -6.90 17.20
C SER A 37 -5.87 -6.33 17.78
N GLU A 38 -5.97 -5.09 18.28
CA GLU A 38 -4.87 -4.39 18.93
C GLU A 38 -4.51 -5.04 20.26
N ARG A 39 -3.21 -5.19 20.51
CA ARG A 39 -2.62 -5.61 21.77
C ARG A 39 -1.33 -4.84 22.00
N GLY A 40 -1.44 -3.74 22.77
CA GLY A 40 -0.36 -2.78 22.90
C GLY A 40 -0.04 -2.13 21.56
N GLN A 41 1.20 -2.23 21.07
CA GLN A 41 1.60 -1.65 19.78
C GLN A 41 1.40 -2.60 18.59
N ARG A 42 0.86 -3.81 18.80
CA ARG A 42 0.81 -4.87 17.79
C ARG A 42 -0.62 -5.29 17.48
N TRP A 43 -0.85 -5.65 16.23
CA TRP A 43 -2.10 -6.24 15.77
C TRP A 43 -1.96 -7.75 15.67
N THR A 44 -2.86 -8.46 16.34
CA THR A 44 -2.79 -9.92 16.54
C THR A 44 -4.10 -10.62 16.28
N LEU A 45 -4.05 -11.93 16.04
CA LEU A 45 -5.24 -12.76 15.89
C LEU A 45 -6.16 -12.65 17.12
N VAL A 46 -7.46 -12.59 16.86
CA VAL A 46 -8.51 -12.38 17.87
C VAL A 46 -8.75 -13.61 18.77
N ASP A 47 -8.18 -14.76 18.44
CA ASP A 47 -8.47 -16.06 19.08
C ASP A 47 -8.01 -16.20 20.55
N GLY A 48 -7.37 -15.16 21.11
CA GLY A 48 -7.05 -15.05 22.54
C GLY A 48 -5.89 -15.92 23.02
N THR A 49 -5.32 -16.75 22.15
CA THR A 49 -4.16 -17.58 22.50
C THR A 49 -2.87 -16.76 22.49
N ILE A 50 -1.87 -17.20 23.25
CA ILE A 50 -0.61 -16.47 23.46
C ILE A 50 0.54 -17.42 23.12
N LEU A 51 1.39 -17.02 22.17
CA LEU A 51 2.49 -17.87 21.68
C LEU A 51 3.86 -17.17 21.74
N HIS A 52 3.91 -15.84 21.65
CA HIS A 52 5.15 -15.08 21.63
C HIS A 52 5.16 -13.93 22.64
N PHE A 53 6.37 -13.51 23.02
CA PHE A 53 6.61 -12.36 23.89
C PHE A 53 7.56 -11.38 23.21
N ALA A 54 7.23 -10.09 23.22
CA ALA A 54 8.13 -9.03 22.78
C ALA A 54 7.89 -7.77 23.60
N LYS A 55 8.98 -7.10 24.01
CA LYS A 55 8.92 -5.89 24.85
C LYS A 55 8.01 -6.04 26.09
N GLY A 56 7.98 -7.22 26.70
CA GLY A 56 7.15 -7.51 27.88
C GLY A 56 5.65 -7.73 27.59
N GLN A 57 5.23 -7.70 26.32
CA GLN A 57 3.86 -7.99 25.92
C GLN A 57 3.76 -9.36 25.26
N ALA A 58 2.82 -10.15 25.74
CA ALA A 58 2.50 -11.46 25.18
C ALA A 58 1.50 -11.30 24.04
N TYR A 59 1.71 -11.97 22.92
CA TYR A 59 0.91 -11.79 21.71
C TYR A 59 0.92 -13.08 20.85
N ARG A 60 -0.07 -13.26 19.98
CA ARG A 60 -0.06 -14.30 18.95
C ARG A 60 0.16 -13.65 17.59
N PRO A 61 1.31 -13.88 16.94
CA PRO A 61 1.51 -13.39 15.59
C PRO A 61 0.58 -14.13 14.62
N LEU A 62 0.40 -13.55 13.44
CA LEU A 62 -0.31 -14.19 12.35
C LEU A 62 0.70 -14.99 11.53
N ASP A 63 0.59 -16.31 11.57
CA ASP A 63 1.38 -17.18 10.72
C ASP A 63 0.65 -17.43 9.39
N LEU A 64 1.38 -17.21 8.30
CA LEU A 64 0.90 -17.38 6.93
C LEU A 64 1.68 -18.52 6.27
N GLU A 65 0.95 -19.50 5.73
CA GLU A 65 1.55 -20.51 4.86
C GLU A 65 1.65 -19.95 3.46
N LEU A 66 2.85 -19.63 3.01
CA LEU A 66 3.10 -19.08 1.68
C LEU A 66 3.87 -20.09 0.83
N ASP A 67 3.47 -20.25 -0.42
CA ASP A 67 4.09 -21.14 -1.40
C ASP A 67 4.52 -20.34 -2.64
N PRO A 68 5.70 -20.60 -3.23
CA PRO A 68 6.11 -19.99 -4.50
C PRO A 68 5.08 -20.10 -5.63
N LYS A 69 4.21 -21.11 -5.61
CA LYS A 69 3.09 -21.28 -6.56
C LYS A 69 2.05 -20.17 -6.49
N MET A 70 1.92 -19.50 -5.34
CA MET A 70 1.04 -18.34 -5.19
C MET A 70 1.51 -17.16 -6.06
N ASN A 71 2.77 -17.22 -6.54
CA ASN A 71 3.45 -16.13 -7.23
C ASN A 71 3.41 -14.84 -6.36
N ARG A 72 3.98 -13.73 -6.81
CA ARG A 72 4.07 -12.48 -6.00
C ARG A 72 2.82 -12.20 -5.16
N ILE A 73 3.02 -12.04 -3.85
CA ILE A 73 1.98 -11.93 -2.82
C ILE A 73 1.85 -10.47 -2.41
N GLY A 74 0.62 -9.96 -2.31
CA GLY A 74 0.33 -8.62 -1.80
C GLY A 74 -0.45 -8.67 -0.49
N PHE A 75 -0.26 -7.66 0.35
CA PHE A 75 -0.99 -7.52 1.61
C PHE A 75 -1.91 -6.33 1.51
N ARG A 76 -3.20 -6.50 1.78
CA ARG A 76 -4.17 -5.39 1.85
C ARG A 76 -4.70 -5.29 3.26
N LEU A 77 -4.53 -4.13 3.87
CA LEU A 77 -4.96 -3.85 5.24
C LEU A 77 -6.14 -2.88 5.21
N THR A 78 -7.26 -3.29 5.75
CA THR A 78 -8.42 -2.42 5.97
C THR A 78 -8.51 -2.11 7.46
N PHE A 79 -8.37 -0.83 7.80
CA PHE A 79 -8.43 -0.30 9.16
C PHE A 79 -9.82 0.29 9.40
N GLU A 80 -10.50 -0.17 10.45
CA GLU A 80 -11.78 0.38 10.89
C GLU A 80 -11.53 1.26 12.12
N ALA A 81 -11.81 2.55 11.99
CA ALA A 81 -11.72 3.47 13.11
C ALA A 81 -13.00 3.47 13.94
N GLY A 82 -12.86 3.47 15.26
CA GLY A 82 -13.94 3.56 16.21
C GLY A 82 -14.63 4.92 16.24
N THR A 83 -15.70 5.00 17.04
CA THR A 83 -16.59 6.16 17.14
C THR A 83 -16.09 7.26 18.08
N ALA A 84 -14.94 7.13 18.71
CA ALA A 84 -14.48 8.16 19.65
C ALA A 84 -14.19 9.46 18.89
N ALA A 85 -14.93 10.50 19.25
CA ALA A 85 -14.78 11.84 18.71
C ALA A 85 -13.45 12.43 19.15
N ASN A 86 -12.37 12.12 18.43
CA ASN A 86 -11.10 12.73 18.69
C ASN A 86 -11.02 14.07 17.95
N ASN A 87 -10.79 15.14 18.72
CA ASN A 87 -10.16 16.38 18.26
C ASN A 87 -8.69 16.12 17.86
N ALA A 88 -8.43 15.01 17.15
CA ALA A 88 -7.09 14.63 16.74
C ALA A 88 -6.58 15.66 15.75
N ALA A 89 -5.39 16.20 16.03
CA ALA A 89 -4.71 17.08 15.11
C ALA A 89 -4.56 16.37 13.75
N PRO A 90 -4.78 17.09 12.63
CA PRO A 90 -4.61 16.52 11.29
C PRO A 90 -3.20 15.93 11.16
N GLY A 91 -3.10 14.73 10.59
CA GLY A 91 -1.85 14.00 10.47
C GLY A 91 -2.04 12.59 9.93
N ALA A 92 -0.94 11.85 9.86
CA ALA A 92 -0.91 10.42 9.56
C ALA A 92 -0.37 9.65 10.76
N ASP A 93 -0.91 8.46 10.99
CA ASP A 93 -0.32 7.47 11.88
C ASP A 93 0.52 6.51 11.06
N ARG A 94 1.77 6.28 11.49
CA ARG A 94 2.67 5.35 10.80
C ARG A 94 2.50 3.95 11.37
N TYR A 95 2.17 3.02 10.47
CA TYR A 95 2.15 1.59 10.75
C TYR A 95 3.32 0.92 10.04
N GLU A 96 3.84 -0.16 10.61
CA GLU A 96 4.90 -0.95 10.01
C GLU A 96 4.44 -2.39 9.83
N VAL A 97 4.48 -2.84 8.59
CA VAL A 97 4.25 -4.22 8.20
C VAL A 97 5.60 -4.91 8.12
N THR A 98 5.76 -6.00 8.86
CA THR A 98 6.95 -6.85 8.79
C THR A 98 6.52 -8.29 8.53
N LEU A 99 7.17 -8.93 7.57
CA LEU A 99 7.07 -10.38 7.34
C LEU A 99 8.39 -11.02 7.75
N MET A 100 8.31 -12.03 8.60
CA MET A 100 9.46 -12.78 9.08
C MET A 100 9.42 -14.22 8.59
N GLN A 101 10.59 -14.80 8.39
CA GLN A 101 10.77 -16.24 8.19
C GLN A 101 11.75 -16.74 9.26
N GLY A 102 11.25 -17.50 10.23
CA GLY A 102 11.99 -17.73 11.48
C GLY A 102 12.30 -16.41 12.17
N ASP A 103 13.57 -16.16 12.48
CA ASP A 103 14.01 -14.93 13.18
C ASP A 103 14.44 -13.81 12.22
N GLN A 104 14.32 -13.99 10.90
CA GLN A 104 14.78 -13.01 9.91
C GLN A 104 13.62 -12.25 9.29
N SER A 105 13.74 -10.91 9.26
CA SER A 105 12.81 -10.04 8.54
C SER A 105 13.14 -10.07 7.05
N ILE A 106 12.23 -10.59 6.24
CA ILE A 106 12.40 -10.67 4.78
C ILE A 106 11.66 -9.56 4.03
N PHE A 107 10.68 -8.94 4.67
CA PHE A 107 9.91 -7.84 4.10
C PHE A 107 9.54 -6.86 5.21
N ARG A 108 9.72 -5.57 4.92
CA ARG A 108 9.36 -4.49 5.82
C ARG A 108 8.84 -3.32 5.01
N HIS A 109 7.66 -2.83 5.35
CA HIS A 109 7.04 -1.72 4.66
C HIS A 109 6.34 -0.79 5.65
N SER A 110 6.49 0.51 5.46
CA SER A 110 5.84 1.52 6.30
C SER A 110 4.63 2.09 5.58
N LEU A 111 3.53 2.19 6.31
CA LEU A 111 2.24 2.66 5.84
C LEU A 111 1.84 3.92 6.60
N GLU A 112 1.32 4.91 5.88
CA GLU A 112 0.79 6.13 6.47
C GLU A 112 -0.74 6.08 6.43
N LEU A 113 -1.34 5.96 7.61
CA LEU A 113 -2.78 5.91 7.79
C LEU A 113 -3.33 7.29 8.12
N HIS A 114 -4.14 7.81 7.20
CA HIS A 114 -4.96 9.01 7.42
C HIS A 114 -6.38 8.61 7.82
N ALA A 115 -6.55 8.06 9.03
CA ALA A 115 -7.85 7.66 9.52
C ALA A 115 -8.62 8.83 10.15
N LYS A 116 -9.92 8.92 9.85
CA LYS A 116 -10.88 9.76 10.56
C LYS A 116 -11.75 8.87 11.45
N ALA A 117 -12.32 9.45 12.51
CA ALA A 117 -13.27 8.72 13.35
C ALA A 117 -14.43 8.17 12.51
N ASN A 118 -14.84 6.93 12.78
CA ASN A 118 -15.92 6.23 12.07
C ASN A 118 -15.69 6.08 10.54
N ASP A 119 -14.43 6.06 10.10
CA ASP A 119 -14.05 5.82 8.71
C ASP A 119 -13.31 4.48 8.56
N ALA A 120 -13.38 3.91 7.36
CA ALA A 120 -12.64 2.72 6.98
C ALA A 120 -11.60 3.07 5.92
N ALA A 121 -10.33 2.84 6.22
CA ALA A 121 -9.24 3.14 5.32
C ALA A 121 -8.58 1.84 4.86
N THR A 122 -8.37 1.69 3.56
CA THR A 122 -7.67 0.54 2.99
C THR A 122 -6.31 0.98 2.47
N LEU A 123 -5.25 0.32 2.97
CA LEU A 123 -3.88 0.54 2.57
C LEU A 123 -3.31 -0.72 1.94
N ASP A 124 -2.49 -0.54 0.91
CA ASP A 124 -1.71 -1.62 0.33
C ASP A 124 -0.40 -1.75 1.11
N GLY A 125 -0.21 -2.88 1.76
CA GLY A 125 0.98 -3.28 2.50
C GLY A 125 2.19 -3.58 1.63
N GLY A 126 2.05 -3.52 0.31
CA GLY A 126 3.08 -3.85 -0.67
C GLY A 126 3.04 -5.32 -1.06
N GLY A 127 3.88 -5.67 -2.05
CA GLY A 127 3.97 -7.03 -2.58
C GLY A 127 5.39 -7.60 -2.61
N LEU A 128 5.50 -8.89 -2.31
CA LEU A 128 6.74 -9.65 -2.18
C LEU A 128 6.69 -10.93 -3.03
N GLU A 129 7.81 -11.31 -3.63
CA GLU A 129 7.97 -12.63 -4.24
C GLU A 129 8.41 -13.66 -3.20
N VAL A 130 7.71 -14.79 -3.15
CA VAL A 130 8.03 -15.91 -2.25
C VAL A 130 8.87 -16.91 -3.01
N PHE A 131 10.09 -17.14 -2.54
CA PHE A 131 11.06 -18.06 -3.18
C PHE A 131 11.03 -19.47 -2.60
N PHE A 132 10.59 -19.62 -1.34
CA PHE A 132 10.58 -20.91 -0.64
C PHE A 132 9.22 -21.15 0.02
N PRO A 133 8.66 -22.36 -0.08
CA PRO A 133 7.45 -22.67 0.67
C PRO A 133 7.78 -22.69 2.17
N GLY A 134 6.88 -22.17 2.99
CA GLY A 134 7.06 -22.21 4.43
C GLY A 134 6.06 -21.37 5.21
N THR A 135 6.24 -21.38 6.52
CA THR A 135 5.48 -20.54 7.45
C THR A 135 6.19 -19.20 7.60
N TYR A 136 5.46 -18.13 7.36
CA TYR A 136 5.91 -16.76 7.47
C TYR A 136 5.10 -16.03 8.53
N THR A 137 5.79 -15.34 9.43
CA THR A 137 5.15 -14.65 10.54
C THR A 137 4.90 -13.20 10.14
N PHE A 138 3.63 -12.83 10.01
CA PHE A 138 3.17 -11.48 9.74
C PHE A 138 3.01 -10.68 11.04
N ILE A 139 3.62 -9.51 11.06
CA ILE A 139 3.57 -8.58 12.18
C ILE A 139 3.15 -7.22 11.65
N LEU A 140 2.11 -6.66 12.25
CA LEU A 140 1.69 -5.28 12.05
C LEU A 140 1.88 -4.50 13.36
N GLU A 141 2.75 -3.51 13.32
CA GLU A 141 3.01 -2.59 14.43
C GLU A 141 2.38 -1.23 14.14
N GLY A 142 1.70 -0.67 15.14
CA GLY A 142 1.11 0.67 15.12
C GLY A 142 1.85 1.64 16.04
N PRO A 143 1.46 2.93 16.03
CA PRO A 143 2.01 3.91 16.94
C PRO A 143 1.59 3.62 18.40
N GLU A 144 2.39 4.07 19.38
CA GLU A 144 2.06 3.87 20.81
C GLU A 144 0.77 4.58 21.23
N ALA A 145 0.45 5.70 20.56
CA ALA A 145 -0.74 6.50 20.80
C ALA A 145 -1.34 6.90 19.43
N PRO A 146 -2.20 6.06 18.84
CA PRO A 146 -2.83 6.37 17.56
C PRO A 146 -3.74 7.59 17.68
N ARG A 147 -3.75 8.42 16.63
CA ARG A 147 -4.57 9.64 16.56
C ARG A 147 -6.06 9.31 16.45
N ALA A 148 -6.38 8.26 15.70
CA ALA A 148 -7.72 7.70 15.63
C ALA A 148 -7.72 6.32 16.29
N PRO A 149 -8.66 6.03 17.21
CA PRO A 149 -8.73 4.70 17.79
C PRO A 149 -9.15 3.71 16.71
N ILE A 150 -8.23 2.84 16.30
CA ILE A 150 -8.54 1.75 15.38
C ILE A 150 -9.11 0.61 16.22
N THR A 151 -10.27 0.10 15.85
CA THR A 151 -10.95 -0.97 16.61
C THR A 151 -10.72 -2.33 15.98
N ARG A 152 -10.50 -2.37 14.66
CA ARG A 152 -10.30 -3.60 13.91
C ARG A 152 -9.39 -3.35 12.73
N VAL A 153 -8.55 -4.34 12.44
CA VAL A 153 -7.79 -4.40 11.19
C VAL A 153 -8.10 -5.72 10.51
N ARG A 154 -8.46 -5.65 9.23
CA ARG A 154 -8.60 -6.83 8.37
C ARG A 154 -7.40 -6.90 7.44
N LEU A 155 -6.65 -8.00 7.52
CA LEU A 155 -5.64 -8.35 6.53
C LEU A 155 -6.26 -9.23 5.45
N LEU A 156 -6.07 -8.87 4.20
CA LEU A 156 -6.35 -9.70 3.04
C LEU A 156 -5.02 -10.02 2.34
N VAL A 157 -4.71 -11.30 2.22
CA VAL A 157 -3.57 -11.78 1.44
C VAL A 157 -4.03 -11.95 0.00
N ARG A 158 -3.31 -11.34 -0.95
CA ARG A 158 -3.61 -11.41 -2.37
C ARG A 158 -2.51 -12.18 -3.08
N GLU A 159 -2.90 -13.09 -3.95
CA GLU A 159 -1.98 -13.95 -4.71
C GLU A 159 -1.86 -13.45 -6.16
N GLN A 160 -0.80 -13.85 -6.85
CA GLN A 160 -0.57 -13.52 -8.27
C GLN A 160 -0.63 -12.00 -8.56
N VAL A 161 -0.14 -11.18 -7.63
CA VAL A 161 -0.06 -9.74 -7.79
C VAL A 161 0.96 -9.42 -8.88
N GLN A 162 0.54 -8.75 -9.94
CA GLN A 162 1.43 -8.47 -11.06
C GLN A 162 2.11 -7.12 -10.89
N ALA A 163 3.39 -7.05 -11.19
CA ALA A 163 4.08 -5.77 -11.31
C ALA A 163 3.60 -5.03 -12.56
N PRO A 164 3.37 -3.71 -12.48
CA PRO A 164 3.14 -2.92 -13.68
C PRO A 164 4.36 -3.01 -14.59
N THR A 165 4.12 -3.12 -15.91
CA THR A 165 5.23 -3.08 -16.87
C THR A 165 5.77 -1.67 -16.95
N MET A 166 6.88 -1.40 -16.27
CA MET A 166 7.42 -0.04 -16.14
C MET A 166 7.73 0.63 -17.48
N ALA A 167 8.09 -0.14 -18.52
CA ALA A 167 8.27 0.40 -19.86
C ALA A 167 7.01 1.10 -20.40
N VAL A 168 5.82 0.52 -20.17
CA VAL A 168 4.53 1.11 -20.57
C VAL A 168 4.28 2.40 -19.79
N VAL A 169 4.54 2.39 -18.48
CA VAL A 169 4.41 3.56 -17.61
C VAL A 169 5.30 4.70 -18.08
N TRP A 170 6.57 4.41 -18.40
CA TRP A 170 7.52 5.41 -18.88
C TRP A 170 7.14 5.99 -20.24
N VAL A 171 6.65 5.16 -21.18
CA VAL A 171 6.17 5.64 -22.47
C VAL A 171 4.95 6.55 -22.28
N GLY A 172 4.00 6.17 -21.42
CA GLY A 172 2.86 7.00 -21.07
C GLY A 172 3.29 8.34 -20.45
N LEU A 173 4.20 8.31 -19.49
CA LEU A 173 4.69 9.51 -18.81
C LEU A 173 5.46 10.44 -19.76
N ALA A 174 6.31 9.89 -20.64
CA ALA A 174 6.99 10.67 -21.68
C ALA A 174 5.99 11.33 -22.64
N GLY A 175 4.98 10.58 -23.10
CA GLY A 175 3.91 11.12 -23.95
C GLY A 175 3.12 12.23 -23.26
N LEU A 176 2.83 12.08 -21.97
CA LEU A 176 2.17 13.09 -21.14
C LEU A 176 2.98 14.39 -21.08
N VAL A 177 4.28 14.29 -20.78
CA VAL A 177 5.19 15.45 -20.70
C VAL A 177 5.28 16.18 -22.03
N VAL A 178 5.46 15.43 -23.14
CA VAL A 178 5.53 16.02 -24.49
C VAL A 178 4.20 16.68 -24.86
N GLY A 179 3.07 16.03 -24.61
CA GLY A 179 1.74 16.57 -24.87
C GLY A 179 1.48 17.86 -24.08
N LEU A 180 1.83 17.89 -22.79
CA LEU A 180 1.77 19.09 -21.95
C LEU A 180 2.67 20.21 -22.48
N ALA A 181 3.92 19.90 -22.84
CA ALA A 181 4.85 20.88 -23.38
C ALA A 181 4.30 21.55 -24.65
N MET A 182 3.73 20.77 -25.57
CA MET A 182 3.10 21.29 -26.80
C MET A 182 1.85 22.15 -26.52
N LEU A 183 1.10 21.86 -25.46
CA LEU A 183 -0.06 22.67 -25.06
C LEU A 183 0.35 23.98 -24.39
N ILE A 184 1.45 23.97 -23.64
CA ILE A 184 1.96 25.11 -22.87
C ILE A 184 2.85 26.03 -23.71
N GLU A 185 3.57 25.50 -24.70
CA GLU A 185 4.43 26.25 -25.63
C GLU A 185 3.83 27.57 -26.13
N PRO A 186 2.57 27.63 -26.62
CA PRO A 186 1.97 28.89 -27.10
C PRO A 186 1.74 29.94 -26.01
N TYR A 187 1.83 29.58 -24.73
CA TYR A 187 1.63 30.47 -23.57
C TYR A 187 2.94 30.88 -22.89
N LEU A 188 4.07 30.30 -23.28
CA LEU A 188 5.38 30.69 -22.74
C LEU A 188 5.84 32.01 -23.38
N PRO A 189 6.26 33.01 -22.59
CA PRO A 189 6.81 34.24 -23.14
C PRO A 189 8.09 33.89 -23.91
N ARG A 190 8.09 34.10 -25.23
CA ARG A 190 9.32 34.01 -26.04
C ARG A 190 10.31 35.04 -25.49
N SER A 191 11.30 34.59 -24.72
CA SER A 191 12.45 35.41 -24.38
C SER A 191 13.15 35.78 -25.69
N ARG A 192 12.96 37.03 -26.11
CA ARG A 192 13.70 37.63 -27.21
C ARG A 192 15.17 37.73 -26.78
N HIS A 193 15.96 36.71 -27.05
CA HIS A 193 17.38 36.93 -27.30
C HIS A 193 17.51 37.48 -28.73
N ARG A 194 17.43 38.81 -28.83
CA ARG A 194 18.06 39.55 -29.92
C ARG A 194 19.53 39.74 -29.51
N ALA A 195 20.43 39.11 -30.25
CA ALA A 195 21.74 39.65 -30.55
C ALA A 195 21.70 40.09 -32.02
#